data_AF-A0A7C0VLR6-F1
#
_entry.id   AF-A0A7C0VLR6-F1
#
_cell.length_a   1.000
_cell.length_b   1.000
_cell.length_c   1.000
_cell.angle_alpha   90.00
_cell.angle_beta   90.00
_cell.angle_gamma   90.00
#
_symmetry.space_group_name_H-M   'P 1'
#
loop_
_entity.id
_entity.type
_entity.pdbx_description
1 polymer ?
#
loop_
_entity_poly.entity_id
_entity_poly.type
_entity_poly.pdbx_seq_one_letter_code
_entity_poly.pdbx_strand_id
1 'polypeptide(L)' 'MNKLLIMEDEKMKKFESSENLQKMVLNIMYVMREKYSKYPEYKTIMMNLTTVSKEINAIRIKEITGEHEEPELDMK' A
#
# COMPACT_ATOMS: atom_id res chain seq x y z
N MET A 1 -4.11 27.86 15.22
CA MET A 1 -3.66 26.96 14.14
C MET A 1 -4.83 26.02 13.84
N ASN A 2 -5.38 26.06 12.62
CA ASN A 2 -6.67 25.43 12.28
C ASN A 2 -6.54 23.90 12.24
N LYS A 3 -7.49 23.21 12.89
CA LYS A 3 -7.59 21.73 12.92
C LYS A 3 -7.75 21.11 11.52
N LEU A 4 -8.31 21.85 10.56
CA LEU A 4 -8.42 21.44 9.15
C LEU A 4 -7.05 21.25 8.48
N LEU A 5 -6.12 22.19 8.69
CA LEU A 5 -4.78 22.15 8.08
C LEU A 5 -3.97 20.93 8.55
N ILE A 6 -4.12 20.56 9.82
CA ILE A 6 -3.42 19.39 10.40
C ILE A 6 -3.95 18.08 9.78
N MET A 7 -5.26 17.98 9.55
CA MET A 7 -5.88 16.79 8.95
C MET A 7 -5.50 16.62 7.46
N GLU A 8 -5.36 17.72 6.72
CA GLU A 8 -4.91 17.68 5.32
C GLU A 8 -3.43 17.24 5.21
N ASP A 9 -2.56 17.75 6.09
CA ASP A 9 -1.14 17.36 6.15
C ASP A 9 -0.96 15.87 6.50
N GLU A 10 -1.78 15.32 7.39
CA GLU A 10 -1.72 13.90 7.75
C GLU A 10 -2.17 12.99 6.60
N LYS A 11 -3.20 13.38 5.83
CA LYS A 11 -3.66 12.63 4.66
C LYS A 11 -2.60 12.60 3.57
N MET A 12 -1.93 13.72 3.31
CA MET A 12 -0.82 13.79 2.35
C MET A 12 0.34 12.86 2.73
N LYS A 13 0.74 12.84 4.00
CA LYS A 13 1.81 11.94 4.47
C LYS A 13 1.46 10.46 4.34
N LYS A 14 0.20 10.08 4.56
CA LYS A 14 -0.28 8.70 4.40
C LYS A 14 -0.22 8.26 2.94
N PHE A 15 -0.70 9.11 2.03
CA PHE A 15 -0.61 8.88 0.59
C PHE A 15 0.83 8.76 0.08
N GLU A 16 1.74 9.63 0.53
CA GLU A 16 3.16 9.52 0.20
C GLU A 16 3.77 8.20 0.69
N SER A 17 3.36 7.75 1.88
CA SER A 17 3.83 6.49 2.47
C SER A 17 3.36 5.28 1.67
N SER A 18 2.08 5.21 1.31
CA SER A 18 1.51 4.11 0.53
C SER A 18 2.06 4.07 -0.90
N GLU A 19 2.33 5.23 -1.51
CA GLU A 19 3.00 5.32 -2.81
C GLU A 19 4.46 4.82 -2.76
N ASN A 20 5.21 5.23 -1.72
CA ASN A 20 6.59 4.79 -1.55
C ASN A 20 6.68 3.28 -1.30
N LEU A 21 5.76 2.72 -0.50
CA LEU A 21 5.66 1.27 -0.29
C LEU A 21 5.38 0.52 -1.61
N GLN A 22 4.45 1.02 -2.43
CA GLN A 22 4.16 0.43 -3.74
C GLN A 22 5.40 0.41 -4.64
N LYS A 23 6.17 1.51 -4.68
CA LYS A 23 7.44 1.59 -5.44
C LYS A 23 8.46 0.57 -4.94
N MET A 24 8.58 0.38 -3.63
CA MET A 24 9.48 -0.62 -3.06
C MET A 24 9.09 -2.05 -3.43
N VAL A 25 7.80 -2.40 -3.35
CA VAL A 25 7.31 -3.72 -3.74
C VAL A 25 7.60 -4.01 -5.22
N LEU A 26 7.35 -3.05 -6.11
CA LEU A 26 7.67 -3.18 -7.54
C LEU A 26 9.17 -3.37 -7.79
N ASN A 27 10.02 -2.66 -7.05
CA ASN A 27 11.46 -2.85 -7.15
C ASN A 27 11.90 -4.26 -6.69
N ILE A 28 11.33 -4.78 -5.61
CA ILE A 28 11.59 -6.16 -5.15
C ILE A 28 11.15 -7.15 -6.22
N MET A 29 9.95 -7.00 -6.79
CA MET A 29 9.45 -7.85 -7.87
C MET A 29 10.38 -7.84 -9.09
N TYR A 30 10.91 -6.67 -9.45
CA TYR A 30 11.89 -6.52 -10.52
C TYR A 30 13.18 -7.30 -10.22
N VAL A 31 13.79 -7.09 -9.04
CA VAL A 31 15.01 -7.80 -8.64
C VAL A 31 14.78 -9.32 -8.56
N MET A 32 13.62 -9.76 -8.05
CA MET A 32 13.24 -11.17 -8.02
C MET A 32 13.19 -11.77 -9.42
N ARG A 33 12.64 -11.05 -10.40
CA ARG A 33 12.58 -11.51 -11.79
C ARG A 33 13.97 -11.64 -12.41
N GLU A 34 14.80 -10.61 -12.25
CA GLU A 34 16.13 -10.55 -12.88
C GLU A 34 17.10 -11.57 -12.28
N LYS A 35 17.13 -11.71 -10.96
CA LYS A 35 18.17 -12.49 -10.27
C LYS A 35 17.72 -13.87 -9.81
N TYR A 36 16.42 -14.02 -9.54
CA TYR A 36 15.91 -15.17 -8.80
C TYR A 36 14.83 -15.98 -9.54
N SER A 37 14.52 -15.66 -10.80
CA SER A 37 13.50 -16.36 -11.59
C SER A 37 13.74 -17.85 -11.82
N LYS A 38 15.01 -18.29 -11.71
CA LYS A 38 15.41 -19.70 -11.84
C LYS A 38 15.11 -20.56 -10.61
N TYR A 39 14.83 -19.95 -9.45
CA TYR A 39 14.58 -20.68 -8.21
C TYR A 39 13.13 -21.15 -8.14
N PRO A 40 12.85 -22.38 -7.67
CA PRO A 40 11.48 -22.90 -7.57
C PRO A 40 10.52 -22.00 -6.78
N GLU A 41 11.01 -21.35 -5.74
CA GLU A 41 10.27 -20.48 -4.82
C GLU A 41 9.86 -19.15 -5.47
N TYR A 42 10.49 -18.79 -6.60
CA TYR A 42 10.24 -17.52 -7.29
C TYR A 42 8.76 -17.29 -7.54
N LYS A 43 8.04 -18.29 -8.05
CA LYS A 43 6.62 -18.16 -8.39
C LYS A 43 5.78 -17.83 -7.15
N THR A 44 6.05 -18.52 -6.04
CA THR A 44 5.37 -18.29 -4.76
C THR A 44 5.66 -16.89 -4.23
N ILE A 45 6.92 -16.46 -4.23
CA ILE A 45 7.31 -15.13 -3.75
C ILE A 45 6.68 -14.04 -4.63
N MET A 46 6.70 -14.21 -5.95
CA MET A 46 6.06 -13.26 -6.88
C MET A 46 4.55 -13.17 -6.70
N MET A 47 3.89 -14.30 -6.43
CA MET A 47 2.46 -14.31 -6.14
C MET A 47 2.17 -13.51 -4.86
N ASN A 48 2.93 -13.75 -3.79
CA ASN A 48 2.79 -13.02 -2.53
C ASN A 48 3.05 -11.51 -2.71
N LEU A 49 4.10 -11.11 -3.42
CA LEU A 49 4.39 -9.71 -3.73
C LEU A 49 3.28 -9.06 -4.58
N THR A 50 2.70 -9.82 -5.51
CA THR A 50 1.55 -9.35 -6.31
C THR A 50 0.32 -9.11 -5.44
N THR A 51 0.05 -9.99 -4.46
CA THR A 51 -1.03 -9.80 -3.49
C THR A 51 -0.81 -8.54 -2.65
N VAL A 52 0.38 -8.38 -2.06
CA VAL A 52 0.75 -7.18 -1.29
C VAL A 52 0.59 -5.91 -2.13
N SER A 53 1.01 -5.95 -3.39
CA SER A 53 0.86 -4.80 -4.30
C SER A 53 -0.60 -4.42 -4.55
N LYS A 54 -1.50 -5.42 -4.66
CA LYS A 54 -2.94 -5.17 -4.78
C LYS A 54 -3.53 -4.55 -3.52
N GLU A 55 -3.13 -5.03 -2.34
CA GLU A 55 -3.59 -4.50 -1.05
C GLU A 55 -3.15 -3.04 -0.85
N ILE A 56 -1.88 -2.72 -1.15
CA ILE A 56 -1.38 -1.34 -1.10
C ILE A 56 -2.16 -0.45 -2.07
N ASN A 57 -2.44 -0.93 -3.29
CA ASN A 57 -3.21 -0.16 -4.25
C ASN A 57 -4.66 0.08 -3.78
N ALA A 58 -5.28 -0.88 -3.11
CA ALA A 58 -6.60 -0.70 -2.51
C ALA A 58 -6.57 0.37 -1.41
N ILE A 59 -5.54 0.37 -0.55
CA ILE A 59 -5.33 1.43 0.46
C ILE A 59 -5.18 2.80 -0.21
N ARG A 60 -4.36 2.90 -1.26
CA ARG A 60 -4.18 4.15 -2.02
C ARG A 60 -5.48 4.68 -2.61
N ILE A 61 -6.30 3.80 -3.19
CA ILE A 61 -7.61 4.19 -3.72
C ILE A 61 -8.48 4.75 -2.59
N LYS A 62 -8.56 4.07 -1.45
CA LYS A 62 -9.30 4.55 -0.26
C LYS A 62 -8.79 5.90 0.24
N GLU A 63 -7.47 6.12 0.23
CA GLU A 63 -6.85 7.40 0.59
C GLU A 63 -7.22 8.54 -0.39
N ILE A 64 -7.30 8.24 -1.69
CA ILE A 64 -7.71 9.22 -2.73
C ILE A 64 -9.21 9.50 -2.64
N THR A 65 -10.06 8.48 -2.48
CA THR A 65 -11.52 8.61 -2.47
C THR A 65 -12.06 9.13 -1.14
N GLY A 66 -11.28 9.05 -0.06
CA GLY A 66 -11.69 9.47 1.27
C GLY A 66 -12.67 8.49 1.93
N GLU A 67 -12.87 7.30 1.38
CA GLU A 67 -13.65 6.23 2.00
C GLU A 67 -12.83 5.60 3.13
N HIS A 68 -12.83 6.27 4.28
CA HIS A 68 -12.53 5.63 5.54
C HIS A 68 -13.77 4.84 5.94
N GLU A 69 -13.70 3.51 5.91
CA GLU A 69 -14.58 2.68 6.74
C GLU A 69 -14.35 3.19 8.17
N GLU A 70 -15.28 4.02 8.68
CA GLU A 70 -15.30 4.34 10.10
C GLU A 70 -15.39 3.00 10.83
N PRO A 71 -14.52 2.72 11.81
CA PRO A 71 -14.71 1.55 12.64
C PRO A 71 -16.09 1.71 13.27
N GLU A 72 -17.02 0.81 12.95
CA GLU A 72 -18.31 0.69 13.63
C GLU A 72 -17.99 0.64 15.13
N LEU A 73 -18.17 1.77 15.81
CA LEU A 73 -18.23 1.79 17.25
C LEU A 73 -19.50 1.02 17.58
N ASP A 74 -19.29 -0.25 17.91
CA ASP A 74 -20.28 -1.19 18.41
C ASP A 74 -20.90 -0.56 19.67
N MET A 75 -21.92 0.27 19.48
CA MET A 75 -22.73 0.84 20.54
C MET A 75 -23.61 -0.27 21.09
N LYS A 76 -23.08 -0.97 22.11
CA LYS A 76 -23.88 -1.74 23.05
C LYS A 76 -24.11 -0.96 24.33
#